data_AF-A0A7R9SSR4-F1
#
_entry.id   AF-A0A7R9SSR4-F1
#
_cell.length_a   1.000
_cell.length_b   1.000
_cell.length_c   1.000
_cell.angle_alpha   90.00
_cell.angle_beta   90.00
_cell.angle_gamma   90.00
#
_symmetry.space_group_name_H-M   'P 1'
#
loop_
_entity.id
_entity.type
_entity.pdbx_description
1 polymer ?
#
loop_
_entity_poly.entity_id
_entity_poly.type
_entity_poly.pdbx_seq_one_letter_code
_entity_poly.pdbx_strand_id
1 'polypeptide(L)'
;AMNNAPESLPLHSKSVSELMSRPQKDIFTFKSQEASEMYSPTGRRMKKWYRDVRQRIFVNRSLHLEKIKFFGFDMDYTLAEYKSPAYEMLGFKLTIERLVSMGYPAEMCKSEYNPNFPIRGLWFDTLYGNLLKVDPSGSILVCVHGLKYLNCSEISELYPNRFIHLDESRIYILNTLFNLPETYLIACVIDYFSNHPEYIKTGTGVRSGNLFMSYKSIFQDIRSAVDWIHFKGSLKQRTIENLEQYVVRDERLPLLLTRMRENGAKVFLLTNSEYSYTEKIMTFLFENADKNGSFSVDWKSYFDYILVDAKKPLFFSEGTILRQIDSKTGDLKIGSHIGPLEEGHVYSGGSCDVFTEMIKAKGKDVLYVGDHIFGDILKSKKIRGWRTFLVVPELENELYVWTDKCQLFARLQNLDILLGDVYKDLDSGTKVKPDVSKLKSAIADVTREMDLTYGSLGSLFRSGSRQTFFASQVLRYADLYASSLLNLVYYPFSYMFRAQPMLMPHESTVEHEQRRWEHNPKSLDKSRSTSLTSTDMSFNAHSKGIEETKAETTVPGKSETTYQPIDEDSDEEDDK
;
A
#
# COMPACT_ATOMS: atom_id res chain seq x y z
N ALA A 1 -1.22 -35.84 67.56
CA ALA A 1 -0.36 -34.71 67.19
C ALA A 1 -0.24 -34.66 65.67
N MET A 2 -0.13 -33.46 65.09
CA MET A 2 0.11 -33.17 63.67
C MET A 2 -0.93 -33.71 62.65
N ASN A 3 -1.95 -32.88 62.42
CA ASN A 3 -2.50 -32.69 61.08
C ASN A 3 -1.39 -32.14 60.16
N ASN A 4 -1.38 -32.54 58.89
CA ASN A 4 -0.77 -31.78 57.80
C ASN A 4 -1.58 -32.02 56.52
N ALA A 5 -2.54 -31.12 56.25
CA ALA A 5 -3.13 -30.98 54.93
C ALA A 5 -2.24 -30.04 54.11
N PRO A 6 -2.06 -30.26 52.79
CA PRO A 6 -1.35 -29.31 51.95
C PRO A 6 -2.16 -28.03 51.80
N GLU A 7 -1.54 -26.88 52.07
CA GLU A 7 -2.17 -25.57 51.89
C GLU A 7 -2.50 -25.34 50.41
N SER A 8 -3.78 -25.12 50.12
CA SER A 8 -4.23 -24.67 48.81
C SER A 8 -3.87 -23.20 48.61
N LEU A 9 -2.86 -22.92 47.79
CA LEU A 9 -2.58 -21.56 47.30
C LEU A 9 -3.85 -20.98 46.63
N PRO A 10 -4.30 -19.76 46.99
CA PRO A 10 -5.49 -19.17 46.39
C PRO A 10 -5.19 -18.73 44.95
N LEU A 11 -5.80 -19.42 43.99
CA LEU A 11 -5.90 -18.96 42.60
C LEU A 11 -6.69 -17.65 42.56
N HIS A 12 -5.99 -16.53 42.40
CA HIS A 12 -6.60 -15.21 42.21
C HIS A 12 -7.21 -15.07 40.80
N SER A 13 -8.34 -15.73 40.55
CA SER A 13 -9.21 -15.41 39.42
C SER A 13 -9.87 -14.04 39.64
N LYS A 14 -9.17 -12.96 39.27
CA LYS A 14 -9.71 -11.60 39.32
C LYS A 14 -10.95 -11.52 38.44
N SER A 15 -12.04 -10.99 38.99
CA SER A 15 -13.27 -10.87 38.22
C SER A 15 -13.12 -9.80 37.13
N VAL A 16 -13.79 -9.97 35.98
CA VAL A 16 -13.74 -8.98 34.89
C VAL A 16 -14.21 -7.59 35.35
N SER A 17 -15.15 -7.53 36.30
CA SER A 17 -15.58 -6.30 36.98
C SER A 17 -14.48 -5.59 37.77
N GLU A 18 -13.54 -6.33 38.34
CA GLU A 18 -12.45 -5.82 39.20
C GLU A 18 -11.25 -5.33 38.36
N LEU A 19 -11.05 -5.91 37.18
CA LEU A 19 -10.13 -5.36 36.15
C LEU A 19 -10.68 -4.05 35.57
N MET A 20 -12.00 -3.96 35.37
CA MET A 20 -12.68 -2.77 34.82
C MET A 20 -12.84 -1.61 35.82
N SER A 21 -12.68 -1.85 37.13
CA SER A 21 -12.89 -0.84 38.17
C SER A 21 -11.60 -0.13 38.65
N ARG A 22 -10.44 -0.42 38.04
CA ARG A 22 -9.18 0.23 38.40
C ARG A 22 -9.18 1.72 38.01
N PRO A 23 -8.73 2.65 38.88
CA PRO A 23 -8.67 4.07 38.53
C PRO A 23 -7.75 4.30 37.31
N GLN A 24 -8.23 5.01 36.28
CA GLN A 24 -7.48 5.39 35.08
C GLN A 24 -6.48 6.55 35.33
N LYS A 25 -5.92 6.65 36.53
CA LYS A 25 -4.91 7.67 36.89
C LYS A 25 -3.54 7.00 37.00
N ASP A 26 -2.55 7.68 36.46
CA ASP A 26 -1.11 7.35 36.51
C ASP A 26 -0.58 6.28 35.54
N ILE A 27 -1.25 6.07 34.38
CA ILE A 27 -0.60 5.51 33.17
C ILE A 27 -0.96 6.35 31.92
N PHE A 28 -0.73 7.66 31.98
CA PHE A 28 -0.86 8.54 30.80
C PHE A 28 0.28 9.57 30.72
N THR A 29 1.37 9.17 30.06
CA THR A 29 2.19 10.13 29.29
C THR A 29 2.74 9.48 28.01
N PHE A 30 1.87 8.76 27.29
CA PHE A 30 2.14 8.34 25.91
C PHE A 30 2.22 9.56 24.99
N LYS A 31 3.37 10.22 25.00
CA LYS A 31 3.79 11.08 23.89
C LYS A 31 4.02 10.19 22.69
N SER A 32 3.67 10.68 21.50
CA SER A 32 3.88 10.05 20.19
C SER A 32 5.37 9.98 19.78
N GLN A 33 6.23 9.50 20.69
CA GLN A 33 7.69 9.47 20.56
C GLN A 33 8.34 8.14 21.01
N GLU A 34 7.57 7.08 21.29
CA GLU A 34 8.11 5.72 21.41
C GLU A 34 8.44 5.14 20.02
N ALA A 35 9.51 5.66 19.45
CA ALA A 35 10.17 5.11 18.30
C ALA A 35 11.45 4.40 18.75
N SER A 36 11.39 3.06 18.81
CA SER A 36 12.54 2.13 18.95
C SER A 36 13.65 2.63 19.87
N GLU A 37 13.50 2.35 21.16
CA GLU A 37 14.43 2.81 22.19
C GLU A 37 15.78 2.11 22.07
N MET A 38 16.83 2.85 21.73
CA MET A 38 18.21 2.41 21.82
C MET A 38 19.01 3.38 22.69
N TYR A 39 19.67 2.85 23.72
CA TYR A 39 20.60 3.60 24.53
C TYR A 39 21.94 3.72 23.82
N SER A 40 22.54 4.91 23.86
CA SER A 40 23.94 5.08 23.46
C SER A 40 24.87 4.58 24.58
N PRO A 41 26.11 4.14 24.27
CA PRO A 41 27.09 3.73 25.28
C PRO A 41 27.44 4.82 26.32
N THR A 42 27.06 6.07 26.06
CA THR A 42 27.28 7.24 26.92
C THR A 42 26.02 7.67 27.69
N GLY A 43 24.96 6.87 27.70
CA GLY A 43 23.74 7.09 28.50
C GLY A 43 22.84 8.25 28.06
N ARG A 44 23.16 8.95 26.96
CA ARG A 44 22.29 10.02 26.42
C ARG A 44 21.13 9.42 25.61
N ARG A 45 19.90 9.85 25.91
CA ARG A 45 18.68 9.60 25.12
C ARG A 45 18.85 10.14 23.70
N MET A 46 19.05 9.25 22.73
CA MET A 46 18.93 9.58 21.31
C MET A 46 17.44 9.58 20.94
N LYS A 47 16.81 10.76 20.82
CA LYS A 47 15.48 10.82 20.19
C LYS A 47 15.65 10.64 18.68
N LYS A 48 15.02 9.61 18.13
CA LYS A 48 14.97 9.39 16.68
C LYS A 48 14.24 10.57 16.03
N TRP A 49 14.96 11.37 15.24
CA TRP A 49 14.41 12.54 14.57
C TRP A 49 13.58 12.11 13.36
N TYR A 50 12.45 12.78 13.16
CA TYR A 50 11.58 12.62 12.00
C TYR A 50 11.16 13.99 11.50
N ARG A 51 10.97 14.10 10.17
CA ARG A 51 10.28 15.24 9.54
C ARG A 51 8.82 15.30 10.01
N ASP A 52 8.18 16.44 9.73
CA ASP A 52 6.74 16.58 9.90
C ASP A 52 6.00 15.42 9.18
N VAL A 53 4.91 14.96 9.80
CA VAL A 53 4.15 13.79 9.34
C VAL A 53 3.61 13.98 7.92
N ARG A 54 3.23 15.20 7.53
CA ARG A 54 2.76 15.52 6.16
C ARG A 54 3.89 15.56 5.13
N GLN A 55 5.11 15.85 5.56
CA GLN A 55 6.33 15.91 4.73
C GLN A 55 7.08 14.57 4.67
N ARG A 56 6.56 13.53 5.31
CA ARG A 56 7.25 12.28 5.52
C ARG A 56 7.04 11.31 4.36
N ILE A 57 8.10 10.60 4.03
CA ILE A 57 8.05 9.35 3.28
C ILE A 57 8.19 8.20 4.28
N PHE A 58 7.28 7.24 4.19
CA PHE A 58 7.27 6.03 5.00
C PHE A 58 7.96 4.90 4.24
N VAL A 59 8.59 3.99 4.98
CA VAL A 59 9.61 3.06 4.45
C VAL A 59 9.26 1.64 4.90
N ASN A 60 8.92 0.78 3.94
CA ASN A 60 8.67 -0.65 4.18
C ASN A 60 9.93 -1.48 3.90
N ARG A 61 10.76 -1.07 2.94
CA ARG A 61 12.07 -1.67 2.63
C ARG A 61 13.10 -0.58 2.41
N SER A 62 14.33 -0.82 2.88
CA SER A 62 15.43 0.15 2.77
C SER A 62 15.72 0.49 1.31
N LEU A 63 16.00 1.76 1.03
CA LEU A 63 16.26 2.27 -0.32
C LEU A 63 17.27 3.40 -0.24
N HIS A 64 18.40 3.23 -0.92
CA HIS A 64 19.39 4.29 -1.09
C HIS A 64 19.08 5.07 -2.38
N LEU A 65 18.67 6.34 -2.27
CA LEU A 65 18.27 7.14 -3.43
C LEU A 65 19.41 7.34 -4.43
N GLU A 66 20.66 7.33 -3.97
CA GLU A 66 21.87 7.50 -4.79
C GLU A 66 22.07 6.38 -5.82
N LYS A 67 21.50 5.20 -5.55
CA LYS A 67 21.52 4.05 -6.47
C LYS A 67 20.42 4.14 -7.55
N ILE A 68 19.49 5.10 -7.46
CA ILE A 68 18.39 5.27 -8.42
C ILE A 68 18.89 6.13 -9.59
N LYS A 69 18.90 5.55 -10.79
CA LYS A 69 19.30 6.22 -12.04
C LYS A 69 18.10 6.69 -12.86
N PHE A 70 16.91 6.13 -12.60
CA PHE A 70 15.69 6.45 -13.33
C PHE A 70 14.52 6.68 -12.36
N PHE A 71 13.90 7.85 -12.42
CA PHE A 71 12.64 8.15 -11.75
C PHE A 71 11.50 8.08 -12.77
N GLY A 72 10.60 7.13 -12.57
CA GLY A 72 9.44 6.93 -13.45
C GLY A 72 8.13 7.29 -12.75
N PHE A 73 7.21 7.93 -13.46
CA PHE A 73 5.97 8.44 -12.90
C PHE A 73 4.75 7.97 -13.69
N ASP A 74 3.65 7.65 -13.00
CA ASP A 74 2.31 7.79 -13.60
C ASP A 74 1.85 9.26 -13.55
N MET A 75 0.85 9.61 -14.36
CA MET A 75 0.22 10.93 -14.37
C MET A 75 -0.93 11.00 -13.37
N ASP A 76 -2.03 10.31 -13.66
CA ASP A 76 -3.29 10.43 -12.93
C ASP A 76 -3.16 10.00 -11.46
N TYR A 77 -3.72 10.80 -10.54
CA TYR A 77 -3.59 10.65 -9.08
C TYR A 77 -2.15 10.53 -8.51
N THR A 78 -1.13 10.78 -9.35
CA THR A 78 0.28 10.67 -9.00
C THR A 78 0.98 12.02 -9.19
N LEU A 79 1.13 12.48 -10.43
CA LEU A 79 1.54 13.86 -10.76
C LEU A 79 0.35 14.81 -10.76
N ALA A 80 -0.80 14.35 -11.28
CA ALA A 80 -2.06 15.07 -11.39
C ALA A 80 -3.03 14.57 -10.32
N GLU A 81 -2.96 15.15 -9.11
CA GLU A 81 -3.93 14.85 -8.05
C GLU A 81 -5.26 15.54 -8.34
N TYR A 82 -6.35 14.76 -8.42
CA TYR A 82 -7.70 15.31 -8.63
C TYR A 82 -8.35 15.72 -7.31
N LYS A 83 -9.02 16.88 -7.32
CA LYS A 83 -9.60 17.52 -6.13
C LYS A 83 -10.84 16.78 -5.63
N SER A 84 -10.72 16.18 -4.45
CA SER A 84 -11.82 15.56 -3.72
C SER A 84 -12.69 16.60 -2.99
N PRO A 85 -14.03 16.46 -2.95
CA PRO A 85 -14.85 15.45 -3.62
C PRO A 85 -15.30 15.87 -5.05
N ALA A 86 -14.83 17.01 -5.56
CA ALA A 86 -15.37 17.65 -6.75
C ALA A 86 -15.25 16.78 -8.02
N TYR A 87 -14.14 16.06 -8.17
CA TYR A 87 -13.91 15.18 -9.31
C TYR A 87 -14.77 13.91 -9.21
N GLU A 88 -14.88 13.32 -8.02
CA GLU A 88 -15.70 12.14 -7.76
C GLU A 88 -17.19 12.44 -7.96
N MET A 89 -17.66 13.62 -7.53
CA MET A 89 -19.02 14.11 -7.80
C MET A 89 -19.31 14.21 -9.30
N LEU A 90 -18.35 14.70 -10.09
CA LEU A 90 -18.48 14.77 -11.55
C LEU A 90 -18.58 13.37 -12.18
N GLY A 91 -17.67 12.47 -11.80
CA GLY A 91 -17.66 11.08 -12.27
C GLY A 91 -18.95 10.33 -11.91
N PHE A 92 -19.42 10.48 -10.66
CA PHE A 92 -20.66 9.88 -10.18
C PHE A 92 -21.88 10.35 -10.98
N LYS A 93 -22.03 11.67 -11.13
CA LYS A 93 -23.14 12.27 -11.89
C LYS A 93 -23.17 11.80 -13.35
N LEU A 94 -22.02 11.85 -14.04
CA LEU A 94 -21.93 11.40 -15.44
C LEU A 94 -22.21 9.89 -15.57
N THR A 95 -21.82 9.07 -14.59
CA THR A 95 -22.10 7.63 -14.62
C THR A 95 -23.59 7.35 -14.42
N ILE A 96 -24.29 8.08 -13.54
CA ILE A 96 -25.74 7.98 -13.38
C ILE A 96 -26.48 8.43 -14.64
N GLU A 97 -26.13 9.59 -15.20
CA GLU A 97 -26.68 10.08 -16.47
C GLU A 97 -26.51 9.00 -17.58
N ARG A 98 -25.36 8.32 -17.60
CA ARG A 98 -25.10 7.22 -18.54
C ARG A 98 -25.96 5.98 -18.27
N LEU A 99 -26.12 5.55 -17.03
CA LEU A 99 -26.98 4.40 -16.68
C LEU A 99 -28.44 4.66 -17.03
N VAL A 100 -28.96 5.85 -16.76
CA VAL A 100 -30.34 6.22 -17.14
C VAL A 100 -30.49 6.22 -18.66
N SER A 101 -29.49 6.66 -19.42
CA SER A 101 -29.48 6.52 -20.89
C SER A 101 -29.42 5.07 -21.40
N MET A 102 -29.06 4.11 -20.54
CA MET A 102 -29.09 2.67 -20.82
C MET A 102 -30.42 2.01 -20.41
N GLY A 103 -31.35 2.75 -19.81
CA GLY A 103 -32.67 2.26 -19.39
C GLY A 103 -32.84 2.04 -17.88
N TYR A 104 -31.88 2.47 -17.04
CA TYR A 104 -32.08 2.47 -15.59
C TYR A 104 -33.12 3.54 -15.17
N PRO A 105 -33.82 3.37 -14.03
CA PRO A 105 -34.87 4.29 -13.58
C PRO A 105 -34.41 5.74 -13.46
N ALA A 106 -35.22 6.68 -13.97
CA ALA A 106 -34.87 8.10 -14.02
C ALA A 106 -34.74 8.74 -12.63
N GLU A 107 -35.36 8.15 -11.60
CA GLU A 107 -35.21 8.54 -10.20
C GLU A 107 -33.76 8.49 -9.71
N MET A 108 -32.91 7.63 -10.31
CA MET A 108 -31.49 7.52 -9.95
C MET A 108 -30.75 8.86 -10.09
N CYS A 109 -31.16 9.73 -11.04
CA CYS A 109 -30.61 11.08 -11.22
C CYS A 109 -30.82 12.03 -10.03
N LYS A 110 -31.62 11.63 -9.02
CA LYS A 110 -31.81 12.37 -7.77
C LYS A 110 -30.75 12.02 -6.70
N SER A 111 -29.92 11.01 -6.93
CA SER A 111 -28.87 10.60 -5.98
C SER A 111 -27.72 11.59 -6.01
N GLU A 112 -27.23 12.00 -4.84
CA GLU A 112 -26.06 12.86 -4.68
C GLU A 112 -24.88 12.05 -4.15
N TYR A 113 -23.66 12.30 -4.63
CA TYR A 113 -22.45 11.60 -4.19
C TYR A 113 -22.12 11.93 -2.73
N ASN A 114 -21.98 10.90 -1.89
CA ASN A 114 -21.58 11.04 -0.50
C ASN A 114 -20.11 10.61 -0.31
N PRO A 115 -19.15 11.55 -0.16
CA PRO A 115 -17.73 11.22 0.01
C PRO A 115 -17.43 10.49 1.32
N ASN A 116 -18.31 10.55 2.32
CA ASN A 116 -18.12 9.88 3.62
C ASN A 116 -18.45 8.37 3.58
N PHE A 117 -18.95 7.83 2.45
CA PHE A 117 -19.27 6.41 2.32
C PHE A 117 -18.12 5.56 1.75
N PRO A 118 -17.63 5.79 0.51
CA PRO A 118 -16.71 4.87 -0.13
C PRO A 118 -15.31 4.97 0.45
N ILE A 119 -14.59 3.84 0.48
CA ILE A 119 -13.15 3.79 0.71
C ILE A 119 -12.51 2.91 -0.37
N ARG A 120 -11.24 3.18 -0.67
CA ARG A 120 -10.47 2.42 -1.65
C ARG A 120 -10.13 1.01 -1.14
N GLY A 121 -9.90 0.08 -2.06
CA GLY A 121 -9.51 -1.31 -1.76
C GLY A 121 -10.65 -2.24 -1.33
N LEU A 122 -11.91 -1.81 -1.40
CA LEU A 122 -13.07 -2.68 -1.16
C LEU A 122 -13.21 -3.76 -2.23
N TRP A 123 -13.77 -4.90 -1.83
CA TRP A 123 -14.08 -6.01 -2.72
C TRP A 123 -15.58 -6.00 -2.99
N PHE A 124 -15.99 -5.97 -4.26
CA PHE A 124 -17.38 -6.16 -4.64
C PHE A 124 -17.63 -7.63 -5.00
N ASP A 125 -18.55 -8.26 -4.27
CA ASP A 125 -19.02 -9.62 -4.54
C ASP A 125 -20.17 -9.61 -5.55
N THR A 126 -19.85 -9.92 -6.80
CA THR A 126 -20.83 -9.95 -7.91
C THR A 126 -21.90 -11.04 -7.75
N LEU A 127 -21.72 -12.03 -6.87
CA LEU A 127 -22.73 -13.06 -6.62
C LEU A 127 -23.85 -12.55 -5.70
N TYR A 128 -23.49 -11.89 -4.60
CA TYR A 128 -24.44 -11.49 -3.54
C TYR A 128 -24.68 -9.97 -3.45
N GLY A 129 -24.01 -9.16 -4.27
CA GLY A 129 -24.24 -7.72 -4.31
C GLY A 129 -23.70 -6.97 -3.09
N ASN A 130 -22.61 -7.47 -2.50
CA ASN A 130 -22.06 -6.94 -1.25
C ASN A 130 -20.74 -6.22 -1.49
N LEU A 131 -20.57 -5.05 -0.85
CA LEU A 131 -19.27 -4.42 -0.65
C LEU A 131 -18.64 -5.01 0.62
N LEU A 132 -17.44 -5.56 0.47
CA LEU A 132 -16.69 -6.25 1.51
C LEU A 132 -15.39 -5.51 1.78
N LYS A 133 -15.17 -5.13 3.04
CA LYS A 133 -13.85 -4.77 3.56
C LYS A 133 -13.24 -6.06 4.11
N VAL A 134 -12.10 -6.50 3.59
CA VAL A 134 -11.47 -7.76 3.98
C VAL A 134 -10.04 -7.56 4.47
N ASP A 135 -9.56 -8.51 5.26
CA ASP A 135 -8.18 -8.59 5.72
C ASP A 135 -7.28 -9.38 4.74
N PRO A 136 -5.96 -9.48 4.98
CA PRO A 136 -5.02 -10.15 4.06
C PRO A 136 -5.26 -11.65 3.87
N SER A 137 -6.04 -12.29 4.74
CA SER A 137 -6.42 -13.70 4.59
C SER A 137 -7.65 -13.90 3.69
N GLY A 138 -8.46 -12.85 3.50
CA GLY A 138 -9.81 -12.94 2.92
C GLY A 138 -10.92 -13.00 3.98
N SER A 139 -10.60 -12.79 5.27
CA SER A 139 -11.62 -12.70 6.32
C SER A 139 -12.34 -11.36 6.25
N ILE A 140 -13.67 -11.39 6.38
CA ILE A 140 -14.53 -10.22 6.26
C ILE A 140 -14.44 -9.38 7.54
N LEU A 141 -14.16 -8.09 7.38
CA LEU A 141 -14.11 -7.06 8.43
C LEU A 141 -15.44 -6.29 8.49
N VAL A 142 -15.92 -5.83 7.32
CA VAL A 142 -17.17 -5.10 7.14
C VAL A 142 -17.88 -5.64 5.90
N CYS A 143 -19.20 -5.78 5.94
CA CYS A 143 -20.03 -6.18 4.82
C CYS A 143 -21.23 -5.24 4.71
N VAL A 144 -21.46 -4.67 3.54
CA VAL A 144 -22.58 -3.76 3.26
C VAL A 144 -23.33 -4.24 2.02
N HIS A 145 -24.66 -4.30 2.13
CA HIS A 145 -25.56 -4.62 1.03
C HIS A 145 -26.41 -3.39 0.70
N GLY A 146 -26.24 -2.82 -0.49
CA GLY A 146 -26.77 -1.48 -0.77
C GLY A 146 -26.14 -0.46 0.17
N LEU A 147 -26.95 0.23 0.98
CA LEU A 147 -26.47 1.12 2.05
C LEU A 147 -26.60 0.50 3.45
N LYS A 148 -27.06 -0.76 3.56
CA LYS A 148 -27.26 -1.47 4.84
C LYS A 148 -26.01 -2.25 5.27
N TYR A 149 -25.50 -1.95 6.46
CA TYR A 149 -24.50 -2.77 7.14
C TYR A 149 -25.10 -4.11 7.57
N LEU A 150 -24.45 -5.22 7.22
CA LEU A 150 -24.85 -6.55 7.66
C LEU A 150 -24.21 -6.91 9.00
N ASN A 151 -24.99 -7.53 9.88
CA ASN A 151 -24.51 -8.01 11.18
C ASN A 151 -23.81 -9.38 11.06
N CYS A 152 -23.18 -9.86 12.15
CA CYS A 152 -22.42 -11.11 12.11
C CYS A 152 -23.24 -12.35 11.72
N SER A 153 -24.53 -12.42 12.04
CA SER A 153 -25.42 -13.53 11.61
C SER A 153 -25.72 -13.46 10.12
N GLU A 154 -26.13 -12.28 9.62
CA GLU A 154 -26.41 -12.06 8.19
C GLU A 154 -25.18 -12.33 7.32
N ILE A 155 -23.99 -11.92 7.77
CA ILE A 155 -22.72 -12.25 7.10
C ILE A 155 -22.47 -13.77 7.12
N SER A 156 -22.79 -14.46 8.22
CA SER A 156 -22.55 -15.91 8.33
C SER A 156 -23.52 -16.75 7.51
N GLU A 157 -24.71 -16.24 7.20
CA GLU A 157 -25.67 -16.89 6.29
C GLU A 157 -25.15 -16.89 4.83
N LEU A 158 -24.54 -15.79 4.39
CA LEU A 158 -23.97 -15.66 3.03
C LEU A 158 -22.54 -16.22 2.94
N TYR A 159 -21.77 -16.09 4.01
CA TYR A 159 -20.36 -16.47 4.11
C TYR A 159 -20.14 -17.28 5.40
N PRO A 160 -20.38 -18.60 5.41
CA PRO A 160 -20.37 -19.43 6.64
C PRO A 160 -19.11 -19.32 7.51
N ASN A 161 -17.93 -19.14 6.88
CA ASN A 161 -16.66 -18.96 7.59
C ASN A 161 -16.28 -17.48 7.81
N ARG A 162 -17.17 -16.53 7.52
CA ARG A 162 -16.94 -15.07 7.44
C ARG A 162 -15.68 -14.73 6.64
N PHE A 163 -15.54 -15.42 5.52
CA PHE A 163 -14.33 -15.51 4.72
C PHE A 163 -14.70 -15.61 3.25
N ILE A 164 -13.88 -15.03 2.38
CA ILE A 164 -14.00 -15.12 0.92
C ILE A 164 -12.63 -15.23 0.25
N HIS A 165 -12.51 -16.17 -0.70
CA HIS A 165 -11.33 -16.26 -1.56
C HIS A 165 -11.36 -15.15 -2.62
N LEU A 166 -10.18 -14.66 -3.00
CA LEU A 166 -10.03 -13.80 -4.17
C LEU A 166 -10.15 -14.65 -5.45
N ASP A 167 -11.36 -14.70 -6.00
CA ASP A 167 -11.67 -15.28 -7.31
C ASP A 167 -12.03 -14.15 -8.26
N GLU A 168 -11.16 -13.85 -9.22
CA GLU A 168 -11.34 -12.75 -10.19
C GLU A 168 -12.60 -12.89 -11.08
N SER A 169 -13.21 -14.08 -11.14
CA SER A 169 -14.48 -14.29 -11.85
C SER A 169 -15.73 -13.84 -11.07
N ARG A 170 -15.59 -13.65 -9.75
CA ARG A 170 -16.65 -13.28 -8.80
C ARG A 170 -16.38 -11.95 -8.09
N ILE A 171 -15.13 -11.68 -7.74
CA ILE A 171 -14.69 -10.54 -6.93
C ILE A 171 -14.01 -9.51 -7.81
N TYR A 172 -14.47 -8.26 -7.71
CA TYR A 172 -13.77 -7.10 -8.25
C TYR A 172 -13.19 -6.27 -7.11
N ILE A 173 -11.93 -5.83 -7.22
CA ILE A 173 -11.29 -4.99 -6.20
C ILE A 173 -11.21 -3.54 -6.69
N LEU A 174 -11.79 -2.63 -5.91
CA LEU A 174 -11.95 -1.20 -6.18
C LEU A 174 -10.67 -0.44 -5.75
N ASN A 175 -9.55 -0.65 -6.47
CA ASN A 175 -8.18 -0.31 -6.04
C ASN A 175 -7.69 1.13 -6.31
N THR A 176 -8.33 1.91 -7.17
CA THR A 176 -7.91 3.27 -7.56
C THR A 176 -8.89 4.32 -7.05
N LEU A 177 -8.47 5.59 -7.02
CA LEU A 177 -9.36 6.69 -6.62
C LEU A 177 -10.50 6.92 -7.64
N PHE A 178 -10.26 6.58 -8.92
CA PHE A 178 -11.33 6.48 -9.93
C PHE A 178 -12.43 5.48 -9.58
N ASN A 179 -12.18 4.52 -8.67
CA ASN A 179 -13.20 3.57 -8.23
C ASN A 179 -14.12 4.14 -7.11
N LEU A 180 -13.83 5.30 -6.51
CA LEU A 180 -14.69 5.85 -5.43
C LEU A 180 -16.12 6.21 -5.89
N PRO A 181 -16.34 6.87 -7.05
CA PRO A 181 -17.69 7.12 -7.58
C PRO A 181 -18.48 5.84 -7.79
N GLU A 182 -17.88 4.82 -8.42
CA GLU A 182 -18.58 3.56 -8.69
C GLU A 182 -18.82 2.74 -7.42
N THR A 183 -17.92 2.79 -6.44
CA THR A 183 -18.11 2.15 -5.13
C THR A 183 -19.40 2.63 -4.48
N TYR A 184 -19.61 3.95 -4.45
CA TYR A 184 -20.84 4.52 -3.90
C TYR A 184 -22.05 4.29 -4.82
N LEU A 185 -21.87 4.33 -6.15
CA LEU A 185 -22.95 4.06 -7.10
C LEU A 185 -23.48 2.63 -7.03
N ILE A 186 -22.59 1.63 -6.88
CA ILE A 186 -22.96 0.24 -6.62
C ILE A 186 -23.84 0.14 -5.38
N ALA A 187 -23.45 0.81 -4.30
CA ALA A 187 -24.25 0.87 -3.07
C ALA A 187 -25.63 1.52 -3.31
N CYS A 188 -25.70 2.68 -3.96
CA CYS A 188 -26.97 3.36 -4.28
C CYS A 188 -27.89 2.52 -5.17
N VAL A 189 -27.37 1.91 -6.23
CA VAL A 189 -28.16 1.12 -7.19
C VAL A 189 -28.69 -0.17 -6.54
N ILE A 190 -27.87 -0.86 -5.75
CA ILE A 190 -28.29 -2.05 -5.01
C ILE A 190 -29.28 -1.70 -3.89
N ASP A 191 -29.14 -0.53 -3.24
CA ASP A 191 -30.07 -0.05 -2.22
C ASP A 191 -31.43 0.33 -2.83
N TYR A 192 -31.44 1.07 -3.94
CA TYR A 192 -32.66 1.41 -4.67
C TYR A 192 -33.44 0.15 -5.06
N PHE A 193 -32.82 -0.79 -5.79
CA PHE A 193 -33.54 -2.01 -6.20
C PHE A 193 -33.85 -2.95 -5.02
N SER A 194 -33.12 -2.81 -3.91
CA SER A 194 -33.43 -3.50 -2.66
C SER A 194 -34.72 -3.00 -2.00
N ASN A 195 -34.93 -1.69 -2.01
CA ASN A 195 -35.92 -1.04 -1.17
C ASN A 195 -37.13 -0.51 -1.96
N HIS A 196 -37.07 -0.53 -3.29
CA HIS A 196 -38.15 -0.09 -4.18
C HIS A 196 -39.27 -1.15 -4.30
N PRO A 197 -40.56 -0.82 -4.04
CA PRO A 197 -41.66 -1.80 -3.94
C PRO A 197 -41.92 -2.68 -5.17
N GLU A 198 -41.49 -2.24 -6.35
CA GLU A 198 -41.67 -2.98 -7.60
C GLU A 198 -40.71 -4.19 -7.74
N TYR A 199 -39.58 -4.17 -7.02
CA TYR A 199 -38.50 -5.14 -7.18
C TYR A 199 -38.49 -6.13 -6.01
N ILE A 200 -38.44 -7.42 -6.34
CA ILE A 200 -38.35 -8.51 -5.36
C ILE A 200 -36.89 -8.93 -5.24
N LYS A 201 -36.30 -8.82 -4.06
CA LYS A 201 -34.95 -9.36 -3.77
C LYS A 201 -34.92 -10.88 -3.97
N THR A 202 -33.80 -11.36 -4.50
CA THR A 202 -33.46 -12.78 -4.58
C THR A 202 -32.07 -12.99 -3.97
N GLY A 203 -31.59 -14.23 -3.87
CA GLY A 203 -30.25 -14.50 -3.33
C GLY A 203 -29.09 -13.92 -4.15
N THR A 204 -29.29 -13.64 -5.45
CA THR A 204 -28.20 -13.23 -6.38
C THR A 204 -28.55 -12.05 -7.29
N GLY A 205 -29.61 -11.32 -6.95
CA GLY A 205 -30.09 -10.18 -7.75
C GLY A 205 -31.51 -9.77 -7.36
N VAL A 206 -32.18 -9.06 -8.27
CA VAL A 206 -33.55 -8.58 -8.11
C VAL A 206 -34.44 -8.99 -9.28
N ARG A 207 -35.74 -9.08 -9.06
CA ARG A 207 -36.74 -9.43 -10.09
C ARG A 207 -37.89 -8.41 -10.11
N SER A 208 -38.21 -7.86 -11.28
CA SER A 208 -39.48 -7.15 -11.54
C SER A 208 -40.23 -7.90 -12.65
N GLY A 209 -41.44 -8.40 -12.33
CA GLY A 209 -42.22 -9.23 -13.24
C GLY A 209 -41.44 -10.44 -13.79
N ASN A 210 -41.23 -10.45 -15.11
CA ASN A 210 -40.49 -11.48 -15.85
C ASN A 210 -39.00 -11.14 -16.07
N LEU A 211 -38.53 -9.97 -15.61
CA LEU A 211 -37.15 -9.51 -15.75
C LEU A 211 -36.36 -9.85 -14.48
N PHE A 212 -35.23 -10.53 -14.63
CA PHE A 212 -34.27 -10.81 -13.56
C PHE A 212 -32.96 -10.07 -13.84
N MET A 213 -32.46 -9.35 -12.85
CA MET A 213 -31.21 -8.61 -12.89
C MET A 213 -30.29 -9.14 -11.80
N SER A 214 -29.26 -9.88 -12.19
CA SER A 214 -28.22 -10.35 -11.26
C SER A 214 -27.37 -9.18 -10.77
N TYR A 215 -26.80 -9.29 -9.56
CA TYR A 215 -25.84 -8.28 -9.08
C TYR A 215 -24.60 -8.19 -9.99
N LYS A 216 -24.21 -9.30 -10.64
CA LYS A 216 -23.14 -9.35 -11.63
C LYS A 216 -23.46 -8.53 -12.89
N SER A 217 -24.66 -8.63 -13.44
CA SER A 217 -25.08 -7.84 -14.60
C SER A 217 -25.22 -6.35 -14.26
N ILE A 218 -25.78 -6.03 -13.08
CA ILE A 218 -25.85 -4.63 -12.58
C ILE A 218 -24.44 -4.03 -12.49
N PHE A 219 -23.48 -4.77 -11.94
CA PHE A 219 -22.10 -4.33 -11.85
C PHE A 219 -21.41 -4.20 -13.23
N GLN A 220 -21.70 -5.11 -14.17
CA GLN A 220 -21.20 -5.02 -15.54
C GLN A 220 -21.73 -3.76 -16.27
N ASP A 221 -22.99 -3.39 -16.05
CA ASP A 221 -23.55 -2.14 -16.59
C ASP A 221 -22.89 -0.90 -15.97
N ILE A 222 -22.71 -0.88 -14.64
CA ILE A 222 -22.00 0.19 -13.93
C ILE A 222 -20.58 0.35 -14.46
N ARG A 223 -19.80 -0.75 -14.53
CA ARG A 223 -18.43 -0.74 -15.08
C ARG A 223 -18.41 -0.26 -16.53
N SER A 224 -19.35 -0.73 -17.35
CA SER A 224 -19.48 -0.28 -18.75
C SER A 224 -19.83 1.21 -18.86
N ALA A 225 -20.62 1.74 -17.94
CA ALA A 225 -20.94 3.17 -17.87
C ALA A 225 -19.73 4.01 -17.42
N VAL A 226 -18.97 3.55 -16.42
CA VAL A 226 -17.72 4.19 -15.96
C VAL A 226 -16.69 4.23 -17.08
N ASP A 227 -16.42 3.08 -17.72
CA ASP A 227 -15.47 3.02 -18.84
C ASP A 227 -15.95 3.89 -20.01
N TRP A 228 -17.25 3.92 -20.29
CA TRP A 228 -17.81 4.81 -21.31
C TRP A 228 -17.56 6.29 -20.99
N ILE A 229 -17.74 6.77 -19.74
CA ILE A 229 -17.51 8.19 -19.44
C ILE A 229 -16.02 8.60 -19.51
N HIS A 230 -15.09 7.66 -19.25
CA HIS A 230 -13.64 7.91 -19.32
C HIS A 230 -13.07 7.86 -20.76
N PHE A 231 -13.63 7.04 -21.64
CA PHE A 231 -13.12 6.84 -23.01
C PHE A 231 -13.96 7.50 -24.12
N LYS A 232 -15.25 7.76 -23.89
CA LYS A 232 -16.21 8.24 -24.91
C LYS A 232 -17.13 9.37 -24.46
N GLY A 233 -17.32 9.53 -23.15
CA GLY A 233 -18.15 10.57 -22.55
C GLY A 233 -17.41 11.88 -22.30
N SER A 234 -18.08 12.80 -21.62
CA SER A 234 -17.63 14.17 -21.41
C SER A 234 -16.79 14.39 -20.15
N LEU A 235 -16.34 13.34 -19.44
CA LEU A 235 -15.58 13.49 -18.19
C LEU A 235 -14.28 14.29 -18.41
N LYS A 236 -13.42 13.80 -19.32
CA LYS A 236 -12.16 14.45 -19.66
C LYS A 236 -12.38 15.86 -20.22
N GLN A 237 -13.38 16.04 -21.08
CA GLN A 237 -13.74 17.34 -21.63
C GLN A 237 -14.11 18.35 -20.52
N ARG A 238 -15.05 18.01 -19.65
CA ARG A 238 -15.48 18.89 -18.53
C ARG A 238 -14.36 19.15 -17.52
N THR A 239 -13.42 18.21 -17.39
CA THR A 239 -12.22 18.38 -16.56
C THR A 239 -11.28 19.44 -17.17
N ILE A 240 -11.03 19.35 -18.47
CA ILE A 240 -10.21 20.30 -19.25
C ILE A 240 -10.85 21.70 -19.28
N GLU A 241 -12.18 21.78 -19.36
CA GLU A 241 -12.93 23.05 -19.36
C GLU A 241 -12.84 23.83 -18.04
N ASN A 242 -12.41 23.20 -16.93
CA ASN A 242 -12.24 23.85 -15.63
C ASN A 242 -11.17 23.15 -14.77
N LEU A 243 -9.91 23.17 -15.23
CA LEU A 243 -8.81 22.48 -14.57
C LEU A 243 -8.57 22.97 -13.14
N GLU A 244 -8.76 24.26 -12.87
CA GLU A 244 -8.66 24.84 -11.53
C GLU A 244 -9.69 24.26 -10.55
N GLN A 245 -10.88 23.84 -10.99
CA GLN A 245 -11.86 23.17 -10.14
C GLN A 245 -11.45 21.74 -9.81
N TYR A 246 -10.78 21.04 -10.72
CA TYR A 246 -10.65 19.58 -10.67
C TYR A 246 -9.24 19.06 -10.40
N VAL A 247 -8.18 19.82 -10.67
CA VAL A 247 -6.79 19.37 -10.56
C VAL A 247 -6.02 20.23 -9.55
N VAL A 248 -5.26 19.59 -8.67
CA VAL A 248 -4.31 20.25 -7.76
C VAL A 248 -3.05 20.64 -8.56
N ARG A 249 -2.61 21.89 -8.41
CA ARG A 249 -1.36 22.38 -8.98
C ARG A 249 -0.41 22.81 -7.87
N ASP A 250 0.84 22.40 -7.96
CA ASP A 250 1.86 22.65 -6.94
C ASP A 250 3.19 23.06 -7.58
N GLU A 251 3.70 24.25 -7.23
CA GLU A 251 4.97 24.80 -7.73
C GLU A 251 6.20 23.94 -7.38
N ARG A 252 6.08 23.01 -6.41
CA ARG A 252 7.14 22.07 -6.05
C ARG A 252 7.36 20.98 -7.09
N LEU A 253 6.39 20.72 -7.99
CA LEU A 253 6.51 19.66 -8.99
C LEU A 253 7.62 19.93 -10.03
N PRO A 254 7.63 21.07 -10.75
CA PRO A 254 8.75 21.42 -11.64
C PRO A 254 10.10 21.39 -10.92
N LEU A 255 10.16 21.96 -9.70
CA LEU A 255 11.37 21.98 -8.87
C LEU A 255 11.90 20.58 -8.54
N LEU A 256 11.03 19.61 -8.27
CA LEU A 256 11.43 18.24 -7.98
C LEU A 256 12.05 17.57 -9.20
N LEU A 257 11.40 17.69 -10.37
CA LEU A 257 11.87 17.04 -11.59
C LEU A 257 13.17 17.67 -12.11
N THR A 258 13.31 19.00 -12.07
CA THR A 258 14.58 19.68 -12.36
C THR A 258 15.70 19.14 -11.47
N ARG A 259 15.48 19.06 -10.16
CA ARG A 259 16.49 18.57 -9.20
C ARG A 259 16.87 17.10 -9.42
N MET A 260 15.94 16.25 -9.89
CA MET A 260 16.26 14.86 -10.26
C MET A 260 17.24 14.82 -11.44
N ARG A 261 16.99 15.60 -12.50
CA ARG A 261 17.88 15.70 -13.67
C ARG A 261 19.22 16.35 -13.34
N GLU A 262 19.23 17.41 -12.51
CA GLU A 262 20.46 18.04 -11.98
C GLU A 262 21.34 17.07 -11.16
N ASN A 263 20.74 16.05 -10.54
CA ASN A 263 21.47 15.00 -9.81
C ASN A 263 22.00 13.87 -10.72
N GLY A 264 21.79 13.97 -12.04
CA GLY A 264 22.27 12.99 -13.02
C GLY A 264 21.33 11.79 -13.25
N ALA A 265 20.17 11.76 -12.59
CA ALA A 265 19.15 10.75 -12.83
C ALA A 265 18.25 11.15 -14.00
N LYS A 266 17.81 10.15 -14.79
CA LYS A 266 16.83 10.34 -15.86
C LYS A 266 15.41 10.26 -15.32
N VAL A 267 14.50 10.98 -15.96
CA VAL A 267 13.09 11.09 -15.58
C VAL A 267 12.21 10.58 -16.72
N PHE A 268 11.20 9.77 -16.42
CA PHE A 268 10.25 9.32 -17.44
C PHE A 268 8.78 9.35 -16.99
N LEU A 269 7.89 9.64 -17.94
CA LEU A 269 6.45 9.49 -17.78
C LEU A 269 6.01 8.15 -18.38
N LEU A 270 5.17 7.41 -17.67
CA LEU A 270 4.55 6.17 -18.12
C LEU A 270 3.09 6.14 -17.65
N THR A 271 2.20 6.65 -18.50
CA THR A 271 0.78 6.82 -18.17
C THR A 271 -0.16 5.97 -19.05
N ASN A 272 -1.31 5.61 -18.49
CA ASN A 272 -2.39 4.95 -19.22
C ASN A 272 -3.26 5.92 -20.05
N SER A 273 -3.22 7.21 -19.75
CA SER A 273 -3.97 8.24 -20.47
C SER A 273 -3.42 8.48 -21.88
N GLU A 274 -4.29 8.88 -22.81
CA GLU A 274 -3.91 9.27 -24.17
C GLU A 274 -3.22 10.64 -24.23
N TYR A 275 -2.39 10.85 -25.25
CA TYR A 275 -1.57 12.05 -25.42
C TYR A 275 -2.34 13.36 -25.35
N SER A 276 -3.50 13.47 -26.02
CA SER A 276 -4.28 14.71 -26.07
C SER A 276 -4.88 15.13 -24.72
N TYR A 277 -5.04 14.17 -23.80
CA TYR A 277 -5.40 14.44 -22.40
C TYR A 277 -4.17 14.78 -21.58
N THR A 278 -3.11 13.95 -21.69
CA THR A 278 -1.82 14.15 -21.02
C THR A 278 -1.22 15.52 -21.29
N GLU A 279 -1.20 15.96 -22.55
CA GLU A 279 -0.64 17.26 -22.94
C GLU A 279 -1.34 18.43 -22.24
N LYS A 280 -2.66 18.38 -22.08
CA LYS A 280 -3.43 19.46 -21.43
C LYS A 280 -3.27 19.47 -19.91
N ILE A 281 -3.34 18.29 -19.28
CA ILE A 281 -3.13 18.13 -17.84
C ILE A 281 -1.70 18.57 -17.47
N MET A 282 -0.70 18.07 -18.19
CA MET A 282 0.70 18.41 -17.93
C MET A 282 1.04 19.87 -18.26
N THR A 283 0.44 20.47 -19.29
CA THR A 283 0.62 21.93 -19.54
C THR A 283 0.12 22.74 -18.34
N PHE A 284 -1.10 22.47 -17.85
CA PHE A 284 -1.67 23.18 -16.69
C PHE A 284 -0.83 23.03 -15.41
N LEU A 285 -0.28 21.84 -15.17
CA LEU A 285 0.58 21.58 -14.00
C LEU A 285 1.89 22.40 -14.01
N PHE A 286 2.39 22.79 -15.20
CA PHE A 286 3.70 23.43 -15.37
C PHE A 286 3.62 24.92 -15.79
N GLU A 287 2.46 25.41 -16.23
CA GLU A 287 2.24 26.77 -16.78
C GLU A 287 2.77 27.93 -15.92
N ASN A 288 2.81 27.75 -14.59
CA ASN A 288 3.22 28.77 -13.62
C ASN A 288 4.64 28.56 -13.05
N ALA A 289 5.50 27.76 -13.70
CA ALA A 289 6.81 27.37 -13.14
C ALA A 289 7.76 28.56 -12.85
N ASP A 290 7.59 29.72 -13.48
CA ASP A 290 8.44 30.90 -13.28
C ASP A 290 7.69 32.15 -12.77
N LYS A 291 8.05 32.60 -11.56
CA LYS A 291 7.56 33.86 -10.96
C LYS A 291 8.11 35.14 -11.64
N ASN A 292 8.94 34.99 -12.68
CA ASN A 292 9.59 36.09 -13.40
C ASN A 292 9.15 36.22 -14.87
N GLY A 293 8.13 35.48 -15.33
CA GLY A 293 7.47 35.75 -16.62
C GLY A 293 8.29 35.47 -17.88
N SER A 294 9.35 34.66 -17.79
CA SER A 294 10.19 34.27 -18.93
C SER A 294 9.86 32.87 -19.41
N PHE A 295 8.82 32.75 -20.25
CA PHE A 295 8.43 31.53 -21.00
C PHE A 295 8.35 30.23 -20.19
N SER A 296 7.11 29.84 -19.83
CA SER A 296 6.80 28.48 -19.35
C SER A 296 7.52 27.43 -20.19
N VAL A 297 8.43 26.69 -19.57
CA VAL A 297 9.16 25.61 -20.23
C VAL A 297 8.16 24.49 -20.55
N ASP A 298 8.19 23.96 -21.78
CA ASP A 298 7.31 22.84 -22.18
C ASP A 298 7.50 21.69 -21.18
N TRP A 299 6.40 21.19 -20.59
CA TRP A 299 6.43 20.12 -19.60
C TRP A 299 7.24 18.90 -20.08
N LYS A 300 7.30 18.66 -21.40
CA LYS A 300 8.08 17.58 -22.03
C LYS A 300 9.57 17.67 -21.73
N SER A 301 10.13 18.86 -21.51
CA SER A 301 11.56 19.03 -21.19
C SER A 301 11.95 18.55 -19.79
N TYR A 302 10.98 18.28 -18.91
CA TYR A 302 11.22 17.72 -17.58
C TYR A 302 11.36 16.19 -17.62
N PHE A 303 11.18 15.55 -18.78
CA PHE A 303 11.21 14.11 -18.98
C PHE A 303 12.19 13.74 -20.10
N ASP A 304 13.11 12.84 -19.81
CA ASP A 304 13.99 12.24 -20.81
C ASP A 304 13.20 11.30 -21.76
N TYR A 305 12.16 10.64 -21.23
CA TYR A 305 11.29 9.72 -21.98
C TYR A 305 9.81 9.88 -21.61
N ILE A 306 8.91 9.86 -22.60
CA ILE A 306 7.47 10.06 -22.39
C ILE A 306 6.69 8.94 -23.08
N LEU A 307 6.03 8.10 -22.28
CA LEU A 307 5.18 6.99 -22.74
C LEU A 307 3.73 7.21 -22.28
N VAL A 308 2.82 7.29 -23.25
CA VAL A 308 1.36 7.34 -23.06
C VAL A 308 0.71 6.02 -23.52
N ASP A 309 -0.61 5.87 -23.32
CA ASP A 309 -1.36 4.68 -23.70
C ASP A 309 -0.75 3.35 -23.20
N ALA A 310 -0.05 3.36 -22.06
CA ALA A 310 0.79 2.23 -21.61
C ALA A 310 -0.01 0.93 -21.36
N LYS A 311 -1.32 1.04 -21.06
CA LYS A 311 -2.22 -0.07 -20.70
C LYS A 311 -1.73 -0.92 -19.52
N LYS A 312 -1.05 -0.33 -18.54
CA LYS A 312 -0.73 -0.98 -17.26
C LYS A 312 -2.00 -1.62 -16.67
N PRO A 313 -1.97 -2.89 -16.23
CA PRO A 313 -0.77 -3.71 -15.96
C PRO A 313 -0.18 -4.44 -17.18
N LEU A 314 -0.81 -4.43 -18.36
CA LEU A 314 -0.36 -5.18 -19.54
C LEU A 314 1.09 -4.84 -19.92
N PHE A 315 1.45 -3.56 -19.82
CA PHE A 315 2.82 -3.03 -20.00
C PHE A 315 3.91 -3.85 -19.30
N PHE A 316 3.68 -4.29 -18.07
CA PHE A 316 4.68 -5.02 -17.27
C PHE A 316 4.81 -6.49 -17.67
N SER A 317 3.83 -7.01 -18.42
CA SER A 317 3.82 -8.35 -19.03
C SER A 317 4.21 -8.27 -20.52
N GLU A 318 3.35 -8.72 -21.44
CA GLU A 318 3.60 -8.70 -22.90
C GLU A 318 3.57 -7.29 -23.51
N GLY A 319 2.84 -6.35 -22.89
CA GLY A 319 2.66 -4.99 -23.37
C GLY A 319 1.93 -4.89 -24.70
N THR A 320 2.32 -3.92 -25.51
CA THR A 320 1.77 -3.66 -26.85
C THR A 320 2.89 -3.20 -27.80
N ILE A 321 2.58 -3.02 -29.08
CA ILE A 321 3.50 -2.43 -30.05
C ILE A 321 3.86 -1.01 -29.61
N LEU A 322 5.17 -0.73 -29.47
CA LEU A 322 5.66 0.63 -29.23
C LEU A 322 5.51 1.46 -30.51
N ARG A 323 4.88 2.64 -30.40
CA ARG A 323 4.72 3.61 -31.50
C ARG A 323 5.20 4.99 -31.09
N GLN A 324 5.43 5.86 -32.07
CA GLN A 324 5.77 7.26 -31.85
C GLN A 324 4.58 8.14 -32.22
N ILE A 325 4.38 9.24 -31.49
CA ILE A 325 3.35 10.25 -31.75
C ILE A 325 3.92 11.34 -32.66
N ASP A 326 3.10 11.85 -33.57
CA ASP A 326 3.38 13.12 -34.25
C ASP A 326 2.90 14.27 -33.36
N SER A 327 3.84 14.97 -32.74
CA SER A 327 3.56 16.09 -31.83
C SER A 327 2.81 17.27 -32.47
N LYS A 328 2.65 17.31 -33.80
CA LYS A 328 1.87 18.35 -34.50
C LYS A 328 0.39 18.01 -34.64
N THR A 329 0.04 16.73 -34.78
CA THR A 329 -1.36 16.29 -34.95
C THR A 329 -1.92 15.60 -33.71
N GLY A 330 -1.04 15.06 -32.86
CA GLY A 330 -1.40 14.18 -31.74
C GLY A 330 -1.66 12.73 -32.15
N ASP A 331 -1.54 12.40 -33.45
CA ASP A 331 -1.79 11.05 -33.96
C ASP A 331 -0.58 10.13 -33.83
N LEU A 332 -0.86 8.82 -33.92
CA LEU A 332 0.17 7.79 -33.96
C LEU A 332 0.77 7.69 -35.36
N LYS A 333 2.10 7.81 -35.45
CA LYS A 333 2.84 7.51 -36.68
C LYS A 333 2.66 6.03 -37.05
N ILE A 334 2.54 5.77 -38.35
CA ILE A 334 2.30 4.43 -38.88
C ILE A 334 3.59 3.59 -38.78
N GLY A 335 3.48 2.41 -38.16
CA GLY A 335 4.58 1.46 -37.96
C GLY A 335 4.90 1.23 -36.49
N SER A 336 5.90 0.39 -36.23
CA SER A 336 6.48 0.18 -34.89
C SER A 336 7.71 1.08 -34.75
N HIS A 337 7.91 1.69 -33.59
CA HIS A 337 9.16 2.40 -33.28
C HIS A 337 10.28 1.40 -32.99
N ILE A 338 11.37 1.48 -33.76
CA ILE A 338 12.55 0.61 -33.64
C ILE A 338 13.85 1.39 -33.41
N GLY A 339 13.78 2.72 -33.38
CA GLY A 339 14.93 3.60 -33.14
C GLY A 339 15.24 3.77 -31.65
N PRO A 340 16.28 4.54 -31.30
CA PRO A 340 16.50 4.99 -29.94
C PRO A 340 15.30 5.81 -29.42
N LEU A 341 15.21 5.96 -28.10
CA LEU A 341 14.31 6.93 -27.48
C LEU A 341 15.03 8.28 -27.37
N GLU A 342 14.38 9.34 -27.81
CA GLU A 342 14.95 10.69 -27.94
C GLU A 342 14.13 11.71 -27.13
N GLU A 343 14.81 12.67 -26.50
CA GLU A 343 14.17 13.76 -25.74
C GLU A 343 13.23 14.58 -26.64
N GLY A 344 12.12 15.07 -26.06
CA GLY A 344 11.10 15.84 -26.78
C GLY A 344 10.15 15.03 -27.66
N HIS A 345 10.46 13.75 -27.93
CA HIS A 345 9.52 12.83 -28.59
C HIS A 345 8.61 12.13 -27.58
N VAL A 346 7.40 11.79 -28.05
CA VAL A 346 6.41 11.05 -27.26
C VAL A 346 6.10 9.72 -27.91
N TYR A 347 5.99 8.69 -27.09
CA TYR A 347 5.77 7.31 -27.48
C TYR A 347 4.46 6.78 -26.89
N SER A 348 3.87 5.78 -27.54
CA SER A 348 2.58 5.20 -27.18
C SER A 348 2.69 3.68 -27.10
N GLY A 349 2.10 3.09 -26.05
CA GLY A 349 2.10 1.66 -25.82
C GLY A 349 3.47 1.11 -25.40
N GLY A 350 3.95 0.09 -26.11
CA GLY A 350 5.18 -0.62 -25.76
C GLY A 350 5.03 -1.64 -24.63
N SER A 351 6.15 -2.15 -24.14
CA SER A 351 6.25 -3.03 -22.98
C SER A 351 7.43 -2.62 -22.09
N CYS A 352 7.41 -3.08 -20.85
CA CYS A 352 8.48 -2.81 -19.89
C CYS A 352 9.81 -3.42 -20.32
N ASP A 353 9.81 -4.58 -21.02
CA ASP A 353 11.03 -5.17 -21.60
C ASP A 353 11.66 -4.23 -22.62
N VAL A 354 10.90 -3.86 -23.66
CA VAL A 354 11.37 -3.01 -24.76
C VAL A 354 11.84 -1.65 -24.22
N PHE A 355 11.09 -1.06 -23.28
CA PHE A 355 11.47 0.21 -22.68
C PHE A 355 12.76 0.10 -21.85
N THR A 356 12.88 -0.92 -21.00
CA THR A 356 14.05 -1.15 -20.13
C THR A 356 15.32 -1.43 -20.95
N GLU A 357 15.20 -2.18 -22.05
CA GLU A 357 16.27 -2.43 -23.01
C GLU A 357 16.72 -1.14 -23.71
N MET A 358 15.78 -0.34 -24.22
CA MET A 358 16.07 0.93 -24.90
C MET A 358 16.78 1.95 -24.00
N ILE A 359 16.39 2.05 -22.72
CA ILE A 359 17.05 2.96 -21.76
C ILE A 359 18.27 2.35 -21.06
N LYS A 360 18.52 1.04 -21.27
CA LYS A 360 19.59 0.24 -20.65
C LYS A 360 19.58 0.24 -19.11
N ALA A 361 18.40 0.23 -18.49
CA ALA A 361 18.24 0.18 -17.04
C ALA A 361 18.30 -1.27 -16.52
N LYS A 362 18.84 -1.47 -15.30
CA LYS A 362 18.57 -2.69 -14.51
C LYS A 362 17.36 -2.45 -13.60
N GLY A 363 16.66 -3.52 -13.19
CA GLY A 363 15.44 -3.38 -12.38
C GLY A 363 15.60 -2.54 -11.11
N LYS A 364 16.68 -2.75 -10.35
CA LYS A 364 16.99 -1.98 -9.13
C LYS A 364 17.37 -0.50 -9.40
N ASP A 365 17.72 -0.11 -10.63
CA ASP A 365 18.08 1.27 -10.99
C ASP A 365 16.84 2.20 -11.09
N VAL A 366 15.64 1.63 -11.20
CA VAL A 366 14.38 2.35 -11.43
C VAL A 366 13.59 2.50 -10.14
N LEU A 367 13.21 3.75 -9.79
CA LEU A 367 12.15 4.04 -8.83
C LEU A 367 10.88 4.44 -9.58
N TYR A 368 9.88 3.57 -9.60
CA TYR A 368 8.58 3.85 -10.20
C TYR A 368 7.57 4.34 -9.15
N VAL A 369 6.91 5.45 -9.47
CA VAL A 369 5.99 6.19 -8.61
C VAL A 369 4.58 6.13 -9.22
N GLY A 370 3.59 5.69 -8.45
CA GLY A 370 2.19 5.57 -8.90
C GLY A 370 1.20 5.40 -7.74
N ASP A 371 -0.10 5.60 -7.97
CA ASP A 371 -1.17 5.41 -6.97
C ASP A 371 -1.79 4.00 -7.01
N HIS A 372 -1.68 3.31 -8.16
CA HIS A 372 -2.38 2.06 -8.39
C HIS A 372 -1.56 0.88 -7.82
N ILE A 373 -1.91 0.48 -6.59
CA ILE A 373 -1.25 -0.60 -5.85
C ILE A 373 -1.07 -1.91 -6.64
N PHE A 374 -2.02 -2.26 -7.52
CA PHE A 374 -1.90 -3.43 -8.40
C PHE A 374 -1.19 -3.11 -9.72
N GLY A 375 -1.71 -2.12 -10.46
CA GLY A 375 -1.26 -1.77 -11.81
C GLY A 375 0.20 -1.32 -11.88
N ASP A 376 0.60 -0.43 -10.97
CA ASP A 376 1.92 0.20 -10.96
C ASP A 376 2.89 -0.53 -10.04
N ILE A 377 2.46 -0.78 -8.79
CA ILE A 377 3.37 -1.17 -7.71
C ILE A 377 3.59 -2.68 -7.67
N LEU A 378 2.53 -3.48 -7.54
CA LEU A 378 2.65 -4.94 -7.43
C LEU A 378 3.27 -5.55 -8.70
N LYS A 379 2.83 -5.11 -9.88
CA LYS A 379 3.27 -5.69 -11.17
C LYS A 379 4.71 -5.31 -11.53
N SER A 380 5.12 -4.05 -11.37
CA SER A 380 6.52 -3.65 -11.58
C SER A 380 7.46 -4.36 -10.58
N LYS A 381 7.08 -4.44 -9.29
CA LYS A 381 7.87 -5.11 -8.26
C LYS A 381 8.03 -6.61 -8.54
N LYS A 382 6.92 -7.33 -8.79
CA LYS A 382 6.95 -8.79 -8.96
C LYS A 382 7.59 -9.26 -10.26
N ILE A 383 7.34 -8.56 -11.38
CA ILE A 383 7.76 -9.05 -12.70
C ILE A 383 9.16 -8.52 -13.06
N ARG A 384 9.52 -7.31 -12.60
CA ARG A 384 10.72 -6.59 -13.08
C ARG A 384 11.69 -6.14 -11.99
N GLY A 385 11.35 -6.36 -10.72
CA GLY A 385 12.21 -6.00 -9.59
C GLY A 385 12.43 -4.49 -9.41
N TRP A 386 11.58 -3.65 -10.02
CA TRP A 386 11.64 -2.20 -9.89
C TRP A 386 11.51 -1.78 -8.42
N ARG A 387 12.18 -0.68 -8.03
CA ARG A 387 11.93 -0.01 -6.75
C ARG A 387 10.62 0.75 -6.87
N THR A 388 9.85 0.83 -5.79
CA THR A 388 8.46 1.28 -5.84
C THR A 388 8.13 2.34 -4.80
N PHE A 389 7.48 3.41 -5.23
CA PHE A 389 6.89 4.44 -4.39
C PHE A 389 5.38 4.47 -4.62
N LEU A 390 4.59 4.15 -3.60
CA LEU A 390 3.13 4.30 -3.68
C LEU A 390 2.69 5.68 -3.20
N VAL A 391 1.93 6.39 -4.04
CA VAL A 391 1.20 7.60 -3.65
C VAL A 391 -0.16 7.20 -3.08
N VAL A 392 -0.52 7.74 -1.91
CA VAL A 392 -1.79 7.46 -1.23
C VAL A 392 -2.39 8.79 -0.75
N PRO A 393 -3.10 9.54 -1.61
CA PRO A 393 -3.61 10.88 -1.26
C PRO A 393 -4.45 10.88 0.03
N GLU A 394 -5.22 9.81 0.28
CA GLU A 394 -6.05 9.66 1.49
C GLU A 394 -5.22 9.66 2.79
N LEU A 395 -3.92 9.38 2.70
CA LEU A 395 -3.01 9.25 3.84
C LEU A 395 -2.89 10.56 4.64
N GLU A 396 -3.07 11.74 4.06
CA GLU A 396 -3.01 12.99 4.83
C GLU A 396 -4.16 13.07 5.85
N ASN A 397 -5.39 12.73 5.44
CA ASN A 397 -6.53 12.67 6.35
C ASN A 397 -6.42 11.49 7.34
N GLU A 398 -6.01 10.32 6.88
CA GLU A 398 -5.75 9.15 7.75
C GLU A 398 -4.73 9.48 8.85
N LEU A 399 -3.64 10.19 8.54
CA LEU A 399 -2.62 10.60 9.51
C LEU A 399 -3.14 11.65 10.50
N TYR A 400 -4.02 12.56 10.06
CA TYR A 400 -4.69 13.50 10.94
C TYR A 400 -5.61 12.77 11.93
N VAL A 401 -6.52 11.92 11.45
CA VAL A 401 -7.45 11.15 12.30
C VAL A 401 -6.70 10.18 13.21
N TRP A 402 -5.67 9.48 12.72
CA TRP A 402 -4.83 8.60 13.52
C TRP A 402 -4.14 9.31 14.68
N THR A 403 -3.70 10.56 14.46
CA THR A 403 -3.03 11.37 15.50
C THR A 403 -4.05 11.94 16.49
N ASP A 404 -5.17 12.48 16.01
CA ASP A 404 -6.22 13.09 16.85
C ASP A 404 -6.98 12.04 17.69
N LYS A 405 -7.25 10.87 17.12
CA LYS A 405 -8.00 9.77 17.75
C LYS A 405 -7.13 8.66 18.33
N CYS A 406 -5.83 8.90 18.53
CA CYS A 406 -4.87 7.90 19.01
C CYS A 406 -5.29 7.22 20.34
N GLN A 407 -6.07 7.92 21.18
CA GLN A 407 -6.61 7.39 22.44
C GLN A 407 -7.57 6.20 22.23
N LEU A 408 -8.34 6.17 21.13
CA LEU A 408 -9.22 5.04 20.81
C LEU A 408 -8.42 3.79 20.48
N PHE A 409 -7.33 3.93 19.71
CA PHE A 409 -6.44 2.82 19.41
C PHE A 409 -5.69 2.32 20.66
N ALA A 410 -5.21 3.22 21.52
CA ALA A 410 -4.60 2.84 22.81
C ALA A 410 -5.61 2.12 23.74
N ARG A 411 -6.86 2.58 23.78
CA ARG A 411 -7.96 1.90 24.51
C ARG A 411 -8.23 0.51 23.94
N LEU A 412 -8.21 0.35 22.62
CA LEU A 412 -8.38 -0.95 21.95
C LEU A 412 -7.23 -1.92 22.30
N GLN A 413 -5.98 -1.46 22.20
CA GLN A 413 -4.81 -2.25 22.61
C GLN A 413 -4.88 -2.68 24.09
N ASN A 414 -5.29 -1.79 24.99
CA ASN A 414 -5.48 -2.13 26.40
C ASN A 414 -6.57 -3.20 26.61
N LEU A 415 -7.65 -3.17 25.83
CA LEU A 415 -8.70 -4.21 25.89
C LEU A 415 -8.20 -5.56 25.33
N ASP A 416 -7.40 -5.54 24.26
CA ASP A 416 -6.75 -6.75 23.71
C ASP A 416 -5.73 -7.35 24.70
N ILE A 417 -4.96 -6.52 25.41
CA ILE A 417 -4.05 -6.97 26.49
C ILE A 417 -4.84 -7.57 27.66
N LEU A 418 -5.90 -6.91 28.12
CA LEU A 418 -6.79 -7.44 29.17
C LEU A 418 -7.43 -8.77 28.76
N LEU A 419 -7.69 -8.99 27.47
CA LEU A 419 -8.18 -10.26 26.97
C LEU A 419 -7.11 -11.34 27.07
N GLY A 420 -5.85 -11.02 26.75
CA GLY A 420 -4.71 -11.90 26.97
C GLY A 420 -4.51 -12.26 28.45
N ASP A 421 -4.59 -11.26 29.34
CA ASP A 421 -4.47 -11.44 30.81
C ASP A 421 -5.50 -12.42 31.39
N VAL A 422 -6.69 -12.54 30.79
CA VAL A 422 -7.73 -13.49 31.21
C VAL A 422 -7.38 -14.95 30.83
N TYR A 423 -6.54 -15.17 29.82
CA TYR A 423 -6.17 -16.51 29.34
C TYR A 423 -4.74 -16.94 29.68
N LYS A 424 -3.83 -16.02 30.04
CA LYS A 424 -2.38 -16.32 30.18
C LYS A 424 -2.03 -17.41 31.20
N ASP A 425 -2.79 -17.49 32.30
CA ASP A 425 -2.57 -18.42 33.40
C ASP A 425 -3.40 -19.72 33.23
N LEU A 426 -4.08 -19.87 32.08
CA LEU A 426 -4.90 -21.04 31.76
C LEU A 426 -4.12 -22.03 30.88
N ASP A 427 -4.24 -23.31 31.21
CA ASP A 427 -3.53 -24.40 30.55
C ASP A 427 -4.49 -25.37 29.83
N SER A 428 -3.94 -26.42 29.22
CA SER A 428 -4.75 -27.48 28.58
C SER A 428 -5.59 -28.31 29.56
N GLY A 429 -5.32 -28.24 30.87
CA GLY A 429 -6.12 -28.87 31.92
C GLY A 429 -7.34 -28.05 32.35
N THR A 430 -7.41 -26.78 31.97
CA THR A 430 -8.44 -25.83 32.40
C THR A 430 -9.81 -26.16 31.78
N LYS A 431 -10.74 -26.63 32.62
CA LYS A 431 -12.10 -27.04 32.20
C LYS A 431 -13.13 -25.90 32.19
N VAL A 432 -12.90 -24.83 32.94
CA VAL A 432 -13.81 -23.68 33.06
C VAL A 432 -13.38 -22.59 32.09
N LYS A 433 -14.28 -22.21 31.16
CA LYS A 433 -14.02 -21.11 30.23
C LYS A 433 -14.35 -19.77 30.90
N PRO A 434 -13.44 -18.78 30.90
CA PRO A 434 -13.74 -17.45 31.44
C PRO A 434 -14.79 -16.73 30.59
N ASP A 435 -15.72 -16.01 31.23
CA ASP A 435 -16.66 -15.15 30.50
C ASP A 435 -15.99 -13.85 30.06
N VAL A 436 -15.76 -13.74 28.76
CA VAL A 436 -15.18 -12.57 28.10
C VAL A 436 -16.20 -11.77 27.30
N SER A 437 -17.51 -12.02 27.47
CA SER A 437 -18.58 -11.43 26.66
C SER A 437 -18.61 -9.90 26.77
N LYS A 438 -18.48 -9.35 27.99
CA LYS A 438 -18.40 -7.90 28.23
C LYS A 438 -17.16 -7.27 27.57
N LEU A 439 -16.02 -7.96 27.63
CA LEU A 439 -14.77 -7.48 27.05
C LEU A 439 -14.81 -7.49 25.52
N LYS A 440 -15.37 -8.55 24.91
CA LYS A 440 -15.63 -8.62 23.47
C LYS A 440 -16.59 -7.54 22.98
N SER A 441 -17.64 -7.22 23.75
CA SER A 441 -18.53 -6.09 23.44
C SER A 441 -17.76 -4.77 23.46
N ALA A 442 -16.98 -4.51 24.51
CA ALA A 442 -16.17 -3.28 24.61
C ALA A 442 -15.16 -3.14 23.46
N ILE A 443 -14.52 -4.23 23.03
CA ILE A 443 -13.62 -4.27 21.86
C ILE A 443 -14.39 -3.90 20.57
N ALA A 444 -15.58 -4.48 20.37
CA ALA A 444 -16.43 -4.19 19.21
C ALA A 444 -16.94 -2.73 19.21
N ASP A 445 -17.35 -2.20 20.36
CA ASP A 445 -17.81 -0.82 20.51
C ASP A 445 -16.69 0.19 20.23
N VAL A 446 -15.49 -0.01 20.79
CA VAL A 446 -14.32 0.84 20.52
C VAL A 446 -13.84 0.72 19.07
N THR A 447 -13.92 -0.48 18.48
CA THR A 447 -13.61 -0.69 17.06
C THR A 447 -14.57 0.11 16.18
N ARG A 448 -15.88 0.04 16.43
CA ARG A 448 -16.90 0.80 15.69
C ARG A 448 -16.75 2.31 15.92
N GLU A 449 -16.49 2.74 17.14
CA GLU A 449 -16.23 4.15 17.48
C GLU A 449 -15.02 4.69 16.71
N MET A 450 -13.91 3.94 16.69
CA MET A 450 -12.70 4.31 15.98
C MET A 450 -12.89 4.33 14.46
N ASP A 451 -13.49 3.28 13.88
CA ASP A 451 -13.69 3.19 12.43
C ASP A 451 -14.57 4.37 11.93
N LEU A 452 -15.66 4.69 12.63
CA LEU A 452 -16.55 5.81 12.26
C LEU A 452 -15.87 7.19 12.27
N THR A 453 -14.67 7.34 12.85
CA THR A 453 -13.93 8.62 12.80
C THR A 453 -13.25 8.88 11.45
N TYR A 454 -13.07 7.85 10.62
CA TYR A 454 -12.48 7.97 9.27
C TYR A 454 -13.55 8.14 8.18
N GLY A 455 -14.76 7.64 8.44
CA GLY A 455 -15.85 7.56 7.47
C GLY A 455 -16.72 6.34 7.74
N SER A 456 -17.76 6.13 6.93
CA SER A 456 -18.77 5.09 7.17
C SER A 456 -18.16 3.68 7.16
N LEU A 457 -17.21 3.42 6.24
CA LEU A 457 -16.53 2.13 6.09
C LEU A 457 -15.18 2.05 6.83
N GLY A 458 -14.83 3.06 7.63
CA GLY A 458 -13.60 3.12 8.42
C GLY A 458 -12.30 3.34 7.63
N SER A 459 -11.16 3.26 8.31
CA SER A 459 -9.83 3.52 7.71
C SER A 459 -9.52 2.62 6.50
N LEU A 460 -8.88 3.18 5.47
CA LEU A 460 -8.29 2.45 4.33
C LEU A 460 -7.37 1.31 4.79
N PHE A 461 -6.67 1.49 5.91
CA PHE A 461 -5.63 0.57 6.37
C PHE A 461 -6.10 -0.46 7.40
N ARG A 462 -7.23 -0.24 8.09
CA ARG A 462 -7.66 -1.12 9.20
C ARG A 462 -9.16 -1.08 9.50
N SER A 463 -9.61 -2.08 10.25
CA SER A 463 -10.81 -2.04 11.08
C SER A 463 -10.41 -2.45 12.49
N GLY A 464 -10.48 -1.52 13.45
CA GLY A 464 -9.94 -1.75 14.80
C GLY A 464 -8.45 -2.13 14.78
N SER A 465 -8.12 -3.27 15.41
CA SER A 465 -6.76 -3.83 15.44
C SER A 465 -6.38 -4.65 14.20
N ARG A 466 -7.31 -4.91 13.27
CA ARG A 466 -7.10 -5.75 12.08
C ARG A 466 -6.76 -4.91 10.85
N GLN A 467 -5.65 -5.23 10.18
CA GLN A 467 -5.25 -4.58 8.93
C GLN A 467 -6.17 -5.01 7.76
N THR A 468 -6.32 -4.13 6.76
CA THR A 468 -7.00 -4.47 5.49
C THR A 468 -6.09 -5.23 4.53
N PHE A 469 -6.68 -5.88 3.54
CA PHE A 469 -5.97 -6.42 2.38
C PHE A 469 -5.10 -5.35 1.70
N PHE A 470 -5.63 -4.15 1.47
CA PHE A 470 -4.89 -3.01 0.92
C PHE A 470 -3.62 -2.71 1.73
N ALA A 471 -3.72 -2.55 3.06
CA ALA A 471 -2.57 -2.30 3.91
C ALA A 471 -1.46 -3.36 3.76
N SER A 472 -1.82 -4.64 3.65
CA SER A 472 -0.82 -5.70 3.42
C SER A 472 -0.17 -5.66 2.04
N GLN A 473 -0.89 -5.19 1.02
CA GLN A 473 -0.30 -4.96 -0.31
C GLN A 473 0.69 -3.78 -0.26
N VAL A 474 0.35 -2.69 0.43
CA VAL A 474 1.27 -1.55 0.65
C VAL A 474 2.55 -2.05 1.32
N LEU A 475 2.43 -2.71 2.48
CA LEU A 475 3.57 -3.26 3.23
C LEU A 475 4.42 -4.22 2.37
N ARG A 476 3.80 -5.09 1.57
CA ARG A 476 4.49 -6.13 0.80
C ARG A 476 5.13 -5.63 -0.51
N TYR A 477 4.53 -4.65 -1.20
CA TYR A 477 4.92 -4.31 -2.58
C TYR A 477 5.41 -2.88 -2.77
N ALA A 478 4.99 -1.90 -1.96
CA ALA A 478 5.51 -0.54 -2.00
C ALA A 478 6.76 -0.45 -1.12
N ASP A 479 7.95 -0.16 -1.68
CA ASP A 479 9.18 0.00 -0.89
C ASP A 479 9.10 1.27 -0.05
N LEU A 480 8.61 2.34 -0.67
CA LEU A 480 8.29 3.64 -0.08
C LEU A 480 6.80 3.95 -0.26
N TYR A 481 6.21 4.75 0.62
CA TYR A 481 4.89 5.34 0.40
C TYR A 481 4.74 6.70 1.09
N ALA A 482 3.88 7.58 0.57
CA ALA A 482 3.57 8.89 1.15
C ALA A 482 2.18 9.39 0.68
N SER A 483 1.71 10.50 1.25
CA SER A 483 0.50 11.18 0.76
C SER A 483 0.70 11.77 -0.64
N SER A 484 1.90 12.32 -0.90
CA SER A 484 2.30 12.87 -2.19
C SER A 484 3.76 12.52 -2.51
N LEU A 485 4.07 12.33 -3.79
CA LEU A 485 5.45 12.19 -4.28
C LEU A 485 6.31 13.44 -3.99
N LEU A 486 5.67 14.61 -3.86
CA LEU A 486 6.34 15.89 -3.59
C LEU A 486 7.05 15.90 -2.23
N ASN A 487 6.78 14.93 -1.37
CA ASN A 487 7.55 14.73 -0.14
C ASN A 487 9.03 14.40 -0.41
N LEU A 488 9.39 13.94 -1.62
CA LEU A 488 10.79 13.76 -2.03
C LEU A 488 11.60 15.07 -2.00
N VAL A 489 10.97 16.24 -2.20
CA VAL A 489 11.64 17.56 -2.16
C VAL A 489 12.34 17.82 -0.82
N TYR A 490 11.90 17.16 0.26
CA TYR A 490 12.46 17.31 1.60
C TYR A 490 13.66 16.40 1.89
N TYR A 491 14.08 15.55 0.96
CA TYR A 491 15.14 14.56 1.11
C TYR A 491 16.28 14.84 0.10
N PRO A 492 17.57 14.74 0.49
CA PRO A 492 18.66 14.76 -0.48
C PRO A 492 18.65 13.46 -1.30
N PHE A 493 19.14 13.49 -2.54
CA PHE A 493 19.23 12.26 -3.35
C PHE A 493 20.29 11.26 -2.86
N SER A 494 21.19 11.66 -1.97
CA SER A 494 22.04 10.72 -1.21
C SER A 494 21.35 10.11 0.03
N TYR A 495 20.03 10.25 0.18
CA TYR A 495 19.33 9.76 1.37
C TYR A 495 19.17 8.23 1.34
N MET A 496 19.59 7.59 2.43
CA MET A 496 19.27 6.20 2.73
C MET A 496 17.97 6.10 3.53
N PHE A 497 16.87 5.74 2.87
CA PHE A 497 15.67 5.28 3.56
C PHE A 497 15.97 3.94 4.25
N ARG A 498 15.65 3.84 5.54
CA ARG A 498 15.90 2.65 6.36
C ARG A 498 14.60 2.10 6.94
N ALA A 499 14.25 0.88 6.55
CA ALA A 499 13.24 0.09 7.24
C ALA A 499 13.80 -0.45 8.56
N GLN A 500 12.92 -0.89 9.47
CA GLN A 500 13.35 -1.75 10.57
C GLN A 500 13.50 -3.19 10.07
N PRO A 501 14.46 -3.98 10.60
CA PRO A 501 14.53 -5.40 10.33
C PRO A 501 13.20 -6.08 10.67
N MET A 502 12.70 -6.93 9.77
CA MET A 502 11.52 -7.75 10.04
C MET A 502 11.96 -8.97 10.83
N LEU A 503 11.65 -9.01 12.12
CA LEU A 503 11.90 -10.16 12.98
C LEU A 503 10.69 -11.09 12.98
N MET A 504 10.96 -12.40 12.91
CA MET A 504 9.99 -13.43 13.19
C MET A 504 9.59 -13.40 14.68
N PRO A 505 8.41 -13.93 15.08
CA PRO A 505 7.96 -13.87 16.46
C PRO A 505 8.97 -14.45 17.47
N HIS A 506 9.63 -15.56 17.13
CA HIS A 506 10.64 -16.19 18.00
C HIS A 506 11.95 -15.39 18.12
N GLU A 507 12.24 -14.51 17.18
CA GLU A 507 13.40 -13.59 17.23
C GLU A 507 13.08 -12.31 18.02
N SER A 508 11.78 -12.04 18.27
CA SER A 508 11.31 -10.84 18.97
C SER A 508 10.93 -11.09 20.43
N THR A 509 10.55 -12.32 20.78
CA THR A 509 10.02 -12.67 22.11
C THR A 509 10.99 -13.46 23.00
N VAL A 510 12.09 -13.95 22.43
CA VAL A 510 13.17 -14.57 23.19
C VAL A 510 14.23 -13.50 23.45
N GLU A 511 14.36 -13.08 24.70
CA GLU A 511 15.45 -12.19 25.11
C GLU A 511 16.80 -12.82 24.77
N HIS A 512 17.78 -12.01 24.37
CA HIS A 512 19.18 -12.43 24.16
C HIS A 512 19.91 -12.71 25.49
N GLU A 513 19.24 -13.32 26.46
CA GLU A 513 19.91 -13.91 27.61
C GLU A 513 20.82 -15.04 27.13
N GLN A 514 22.08 -15.04 27.57
CA GLN A 514 23.01 -16.15 27.38
C GLN A 514 22.64 -17.35 28.27
N ARG A 515 21.41 -17.86 28.17
CA ARG A 515 21.07 -19.18 28.68
C ARG A 515 21.81 -20.18 27.82
N ARG A 516 23.00 -20.59 28.29
CA ARG A 516 23.59 -21.86 27.88
C ARG A 516 22.51 -22.92 28.10
N TRP A 517 21.92 -23.40 27.01
CA TRP A 517 21.19 -24.64 27.06
C TRP A 517 22.19 -25.70 27.50
N GLU A 518 22.06 -26.17 28.74
CA GLU A 518 22.77 -27.36 29.21
C GLU A 518 22.15 -28.58 28.50
N HIS A 519 22.48 -28.70 27.22
CA HIS A 519 22.20 -29.90 26.45
C HIS A 519 23.04 -31.04 27.04
N ASN A 520 22.35 -31.89 27.80
CA ASN A 520 22.81 -33.22 28.17
C ASN A 520 23.29 -33.93 26.88
N PRO A 521 24.61 -34.18 26.70
CA PRO A 521 25.18 -34.48 25.38
C PRO A 521 24.97 -35.95 25.02
N LYS A 522 23.74 -36.33 24.63
CA LYS A 522 23.41 -37.70 24.17
C LYS A 522 22.52 -37.80 22.93
N SER A 523 22.09 -36.70 22.31
CA SER A 523 21.30 -36.78 21.06
C SER A 523 21.37 -35.52 20.19
N LEU A 524 22.52 -35.28 19.54
CA LEU A 524 22.62 -34.55 18.25
C LEU A 524 24.06 -34.63 17.70
N ASP A 525 24.52 -35.86 17.45
CA ASP A 525 25.83 -36.09 16.85
C ASP A 525 25.72 -36.10 15.33
N LYS A 526 26.00 -34.96 14.70
CA LYS A 526 26.24 -34.83 13.26
C LYS A 526 27.43 -33.91 12.98
N SER A 527 28.62 -34.45 13.26
CA SER A 527 29.82 -34.30 12.43
C SER A 527 30.20 -32.88 11.95
N ARG A 528 31.06 -32.20 12.71
CA ARG A 528 32.22 -31.44 12.18
C ARG A 528 33.16 -31.04 13.32
N SER A 529 34.04 -31.96 13.70
CA SER A 529 35.16 -31.68 14.60
C SER A 529 36.40 -31.24 13.80
N THR A 530 36.80 -29.99 13.94
CA THR A 530 38.21 -29.57 13.77
C THR A 530 38.55 -28.61 14.90
N SER A 531 39.32 -29.13 15.85
CA SER A 531 39.83 -28.40 17.01
C SER A 531 40.92 -27.41 16.60
N LEU A 532 40.81 -26.16 17.04
CA LEU A 532 41.97 -25.28 17.20
C LEU A 532 41.89 -24.61 18.57
N THR A 533 42.99 -24.74 19.31
CA THR A 533 43.17 -24.27 20.68
C THR A 533 43.45 -22.77 20.73
N SER A 534 42.90 -22.11 21.74
CA SER A 534 43.18 -20.72 22.09
C SER A 534 44.63 -20.51 22.49
N THR A 535 45.27 -19.47 21.93
CA THR A 535 46.41 -18.81 22.59
C THR A 535 46.31 -17.31 22.33
N ASP A 536 46.26 -16.50 23.40
CA ASP A 536 46.31 -15.04 23.33
C ASP A 536 47.72 -14.55 22.96
N MET A 537 47.82 -13.43 22.21
CA MET A 537 48.39 -12.16 22.73
C MET A 537 48.71 -11.11 21.64
N SER A 538 48.29 -9.87 21.93
CA SER A 538 48.90 -8.55 21.66
C SER A 538 49.62 -8.18 20.34
N PHE A 539 49.17 -7.06 19.76
CA PHE A 539 49.91 -6.03 19.00
C PHE A 539 51.45 -6.07 19.01
N ASN A 540 52.09 -6.00 17.83
CA ASN A 540 52.86 -4.80 17.42
C ASN A 540 53.23 -4.77 15.91
N ALA A 541 53.88 -3.69 15.46
CA ALA A 541 53.94 -3.25 14.05
C ALA A 541 55.27 -3.53 13.28
N HIS A 542 55.23 -3.18 11.98
CA HIS A 542 56.34 -2.80 11.06
C HIS A 542 57.04 -3.84 10.14
N SER A 543 56.69 -3.76 8.84
CA SER A 543 57.59 -3.45 7.71
C SER A 543 58.35 -4.53 6.89
N LYS A 544 58.42 -4.28 5.56
CA LYS A 544 59.39 -4.75 4.53
C LYS A 544 59.44 -6.24 4.12
N GLY A 545 58.71 -6.58 3.05
CA GLY A 545 59.23 -6.71 1.66
C GLY A 545 60.46 -7.58 1.29
N ILE A 546 60.26 -8.36 0.20
CA ILE A 546 61.22 -8.80 -0.86
C ILE A 546 61.87 -10.21 -0.72
N GLU A 547 61.45 -11.11 -1.64
CA GLU A 547 62.18 -12.17 -2.42
C GLU A 547 63.06 -13.24 -1.67
N GLU A 548 63.26 -14.49 -2.14
CA GLU A 548 62.83 -15.23 -3.35
C GLU A 548 63.02 -16.77 -3.17
N THR A 549 62.28 -17.62 -3.91
CA THR A 549 62.57 -19.06 -4.23
C THR A 549 62.65 -20.08 -3.05
N LYS A 550 62.41 -21.40 -3.12
CA LYS A 550 61.93 -22.44 -4.09
C LYS A 550 61.63 -23.72 -3.23
N ALA A 551 60.83 -24.74 -3.57
CA ALA A 551 59.93 -25.03 -4.69
C ALA A 551 58.92 -26.17 -4.31
N GLU A 552 57.93 -26.40 -5.17
CA GLU A 552 57.21 -27.67 -5.48
C GLU A 552 56.98 -28.76 -4.40
N THR A 553 55.70 -28.99 -4.03
CA THR A 553 54.98 -30.24 -4.43
C THR A 553 53.46 -29.99 -4.46
N THR A 554 52.75 -30.64 -5.38
CA THR A 554 51.33 -30.41 -5.70
C THR A 554 50.33 -31.23 -4.87
N VAL A 555 49.28 -30.58 -4.34
CA VAL A 555 48.01 -31.20 -3.91
C VAL A 555 46.86 -30.21 -4.24
N PRO A 556 45.68 -30.64 -4.74
CA PRO A 556 44.62 -29.71 -5.11
C PRO A 556 44.05 -28.97 -3.90
N GLY A 557 43.95 -27.64 -4.00
CA GLY A 557 43.41 -26.80 -2.94
C GLY A 557 41.93 -27.11 -2.65
N LYS A 558 41.61 -27.27 -1.36
CA LYS A 558 40.21 -27.17 -0.91
C LYS A 558 39.77 -25.73 -1.11
N SER A 559 38.72 -25.50 -1.88
CA SER A 559 38.05 -24.20 -1.93
C SER A 559 37.44 -23.90 -0.57
N GLU A 560 38.05 -22.99 0.19
CA GLU A 560 37.36 -22.32 1.28
C GLU A 560 36.31 -21.40 0.68
N THR A 561 35.10 -21.93 0.49
CA THR A 561 33.91 -21.12 0.19
C THR A 561 33.57 -20.31 1.43
N THR A 562 34.23 -19.16 1.57
CA THR A 562 33.81 -18.10 2.48
C THR A 562 32.39 -17.72 2.11
N TYR A 563 31.43 -18.04 2.98
CA TYR A 563 30.04 -17.66 2.78
C TYR A 563 29.91 -16.16 3.06
N GLN A 564 30.20 -15.34 2.05
CA GLN A 564 29.80 -13.93 2.10
C GLN A 564 28.27 -13.88 2.01
N PRO A 565 27.58 -13.25 2.97
CA PRO A 565 26.19 -12.86 2.78
C PRO A 565 26.13 -11.95 1.56
N ILE A 566 25.23 -12.24 0.62
CA ILE A 566 24.83 -11.24 -0.37
C ILE A 566 23.92 -10.27 0.39
N ASP A 567 24.50 -9.20 0.96
CA ASP A 567 23.69 -8.06 1.37
C ASP A 567 23.02 -7.52 0.10
N GLU A 568 21.70 -7.30 0.12
CA GLU A 568 20.97 -6.75 -1.05
C GLU A 568 21.48 -5.35 -1.49
N ASP A 569 22.37 -4.76 -0.68
CA ASP A 569 23.01 -3.47 -0.82
C ASP A 569 24.54 -3.51 -1.08
N SER A 570 25.22 -4.66 -1.07
CA SER A 570 26.67 -4.77 -1.29
C SER A 570 27.05 -5.29 -2.69
N ASP A 571 26.71 -4.52 -3.73
CA ASP A 571 27.32 -4.68 -5.06
C ASP A 571 28.56 -3.77 -5.11
N GLU A 572 29.69 -4.21 -4.54
CA GLU A 572 31.00 -3.59 -4.83
C GLU A 572 31.48 -4.02 -6.23
N GLU A 573 32.27 -3.17 -6.87
CA GLU A 573 32.66 -3.25 -8.28
C GLU A 573 33.61 -4.43 -8.55
N ASP A 574 33.36 -5.19 -9.62
CA ASP A 574 34.35 -6.10 -10.22
C ASP A 574 34.18 -6.09 -11.76
N ASP A 575 34.57 -4.98 -12.39
CA ASP A 575 34.77 -4.88 -13.84
C ASP A 575 36.21 -5.31 -14.20
N LYS A 576 36.34 -6.33 -15.05
CA LYS A 576 37.58 -6.69 -15.77
C LYS A 576 37.28 -7.23 -17.17
#